data_AF-A0A0V1A4J0-F1
#
_entry.id   AF-A0A0V1A4J0-F1
#
_cell.length_a   1.000
_cell.length_b   1.000
_cell.length_c   1.000
_cell.angle_alpha   90.00
_cell.angle_beta   90.00
_cell.angle_gamma   90.00
#
_symmetry.space_group_name_H-M   'P 1'
#
loop_
_entity.id
_entity.type
_entity.pdbx_description
1 polymer ?
#
loop_
_entity_poly.entity_id
_entity_poly.type
_entity_poly.pdbx_seq_one_letter_code
_entity_poly.pdbx_strand_id
1 'polypeptide(L)'
;LMTVNDIGKKPPTFEDARQIVQEILNSGYTFDQGDIYYNRFKTVVSYQSTKSPIFSRATIMDSQNFNIYDSVDESTFESFFEYNLTSLLFCALKENACSEQSSRMSAMDSASKNASEMIRVLSLQYNRTRQAVITRELIDIVVGASAL
;
A
#
# COMPACT_ATOMS: atom_id res chain seq x y z
N LEU A 1 -21.76 4.24 -2.85
CA LEU A 1 -20.37 3.75 -2.63
C LEU A 1 -19.51 4.98 -2.39
N MET A 2 -19.16 5.23 -1.13
CA MET A 2 -18.27 6.31 -0.73
C MET A 2 -16.83 5.93 -1.13
N THR A 3 -16.09 6.86 -1.72
CA THR A 3 -14.69 6.66 -2.10
C THR A 3 -13.86 7.80 -1.53
N VAL A 4 -12.77 7.47 -0.85
CA VAL A 4 -11.85 8.46 -0.29
C VAL A 4 -10.56 8.42 -1.09
N ASN A 5 -10.13 9.59 -1.56
CA ASN A 5 -8.92 9.76 -2.35
C ASN A 5 -7.82 10.44 -1.51
N ASP A 6 -6.60 10.48 -2.05
CA ASP A 6 -5.44 11.17 -1.45
C ASP A 6 -4.90 10.61 -0.12
N ILE A 7 -5.33 9.41 0.27
CA ILE A 7 -4.74 8.66 1.40
C ILE A 7 -3.39 8.07 0.98
N GLY A 8 -2.37 8.18 1.86
CA GLY A 8 -1.06 7.55 1.67
C GLY A 8 0.05 8.45 1.10
N LYS A 9 -0.27 9.70 0.68
CA LYS A 9 0.74 10.71 0.31
C LYS A 9 1.54 11.19 1.52
N LYS A 10 0.84 11.41 2.63
CA LYS A 10 1.42 11.72 3.95
C LYS A 10 1.13 10.55 4.89
N PRO A 11 1.92 10.38 5.97
CA PRO A 11 1.60 9.39 6.99
C PRO A 11 0.17 9.63 7.52
N PRO A 12 -0.70 8.61 7.56
CA PRO A 12 -2.08 8.79 7.99
C PRO A 12 -2.12 9.23 9.46
N THR A 13 -2.96 10.21 9.75
CA THR A 13 -3.18 10.76 11.09
C THR A 13 -4.52 10.28 11.65
N PHE A 14 -4.73 10.46 12.96
CA PHE A 14 -6.00 10.10 13.58
C PHE A 14 -7.15 10.96 13.03
N GLU A 15 -6.88 12.21 12.68
CA GLU A 15 -7.86 13.12 12.09
C GLU A 15 -8.34 12.62 10.72
N ASP A 16 -7.45 12.06 9.90
CA ASP A 16 -7.83 11.45 8.61
C ASP A 16 -8.80 10.28 8.82
N ALA A 17 -8.53 9.41 9.80
CA ALA A 17 -9.42 8.31 10.14
C ALA A 17 -10.78 8.83 10.64
N ARG A 18 -10.77 9.85 11.52
CA ARG A 18 -11.98 10.47 12.07
C ARG A 18 -12.88 11.03 10.99
N GLN A 19 -12.32 11.74 10.02
CA GLN A 19 -13.09 12.31 8.91
C GLN A 19 -13.77 11.21 8.07
N ILE A 20 -13.06 10.11 7.80
CA ILE A 20 -13.62 8.97 7.07
C ILE A 20 -14.77 8.34 7.87
N VAL A 21 -14.59 8.11 9.17
CA VAL A 21 -15.64 7.55 10.04
C VAL A 21 -16.85 8.48 10.12
N GLN A 22 -16.63 9.77 10.26
CA GLN A 22 -17.70 10.76 10.32
C GLN A 22 -18.55 10.74 9.03
N GLU A 23 -17.92 10.65 7.86
CA GLU A 23 -18.61 10.50 6.59
C GLU A 23 -19.33 9.15 6.45
N ILE A 24 -18.76 8.06 6.99
CA ILE A 24 -19.44 6.75 7.05
C ILE A 24 -20.71 6.84 7.89
N LEU A 25 -20.67 7.48 9.06
CA LEU A 25 -21.82 7.64 9.94
C LEU A 25 -22.88 8.59 9.32
N ASN A 26 -22.44 9.68 8.71
CA ASN A 26 -23.31 10.64 8.02
C ASN A 26 -23.97 10.09 6.75
N SER A 27 -23.45 8.97 6.20
CA SER A 27 -24.00 8.35 4.99
C SER A 27 -25.43 7.82 5.17
N GLY A 28 -25.89 7.66 6.43
CA GLY A 28 -27.22 7.13 6.75
C GLY A 28 -27.41 5.66 6.39
N TYR A 29 -26.34 4.96 6.00
CA TYR A 29 -26.39 3.54 5.64
C TYR A 29 -26.32 2.66 6.88
N THR A 30 -27.40 1.92 7.15
CA THR A 30 -27.45 0.95 8.24
C THR A 30 -26.82 -0.37 7.78
N PHE A 31 -25.80 -0.83 8.50
CA PHE A 31 -25.18 -2.13 8.31
C PHE A 31 -25.28 -2.93 9.61
N ASP A 32 -25.42 -4.25 9.52
CA ASP A 32 -25.46 -5.13 10.70
C ASP A 32 -24.06 -5.64 11.09
N GLN A 33 -23.22 -5.90 10.07
CA GLN A 33 -21.83 -6.33 10.19
C GLN A 33 -21.03 -5.80 9.00
N GLY A 34 -19.78 -5.37 9.26
CA GLY A 34 -18.81 -4.97 8.25
C GLY A 34 -17.46 -5.65 8.48
N ASP A 35 -16.61 -5.66 7.46
CA ASP A 35 -15.22 -6.15 7.55
C ASP A 35 -14.28 -5.05 7.00
N ILE A 36 -13.29 -4.62 7.79
CA ILE A 36 -12.19 -3.78 7.31
C ILE A 36 -11.11 -4.68 6.73
N TYR A 37 -10.83 -4.55 5.43
CA TYR A 37 -9.72 -5.25 4.78
C TYR A 37 -8.48 -4.37 4.77
N TYR A 38 -7.37 -4.89 5.29
CA TYR A 38 -6.09 -4.19 5.29
C TYR A 38 -4.91 -5.16 5.22
N ASN A 39 -3.75 -4.64 4.83
CA ASN A 39 -2.51 -5.40 4.86
C ASN A 39 -1.90 -5.28 6.25
N ARG A 40 -1.82 -6.39 6.98
CA ARG A 40 -1.11 -6.48 8.25
C ARG A 40 0.37 -6.68 7.98
N PHE A 41 1.19 -5.84 8.59
CA PHE A 41 2.63 -5.94 8.51
C PHE A 41 3.11 -7.17 9.30
N LYS A 42 3.87 -8.06 8.65
CA LYS A 42 4.56 -9.17 9.34
C LYS A 42 6.05 -8.90 9.45
N THR A 43 6.67 -8.67 8.30
CA THR A 43 8.10 -8.40 8.19
C THR A 43 8.34 -7.41 7.05
N VAL A 44 9.56 -6.91 6.93
CA VAL A 44 9.95 -6.00 5.82
C VAL A 44 9.73 -6.63 4.44
N VAL A 45 9.74 -7.97 4.35
CA VAL A 45 9.60 -8.71 3.10
C VAL A 45 8.17 -9.21 2.87
N SER A 46 7.37 -9.36 3.94
CA SER A 46 6.05 -10.00 3.85
C SER A 46 4.98 -9.26 4.63
N TYR A 47 3.79 -9.19 4.02
CA TYR A 47 2.56 -8.74 4.64
C TYR A 47 1.48 -9.81 4.47
N GLN A 48 0.43 -9.75 5.28
CA GLN A 48 -0.73 -10.62 5.15
C GLN A 48 -2.01 -9.80 5.05
N SER A 49 -2.80 -10.03 3.99
CA SER A 49 -4.14 -9.47 3.89
C SER A 49 -5.01 -10.07 5.00
N THR A 50 -5.47 -9.22 5.90
CA THR A 50 -6.25 -9.59 7.08
C THR A 50 -7.53 -8.75 7.10
N LYS A 51 -8.58 -9.30 7.71
CA LYS A 51 -9.82 -8.57 7.95
C LYS A 51 -10.05 -8.35 9.43
N SER A 52 -10.56 -7.19 9.80
CA SER A 52 -11.07 -6.89 11.14
C SER A 52 -12.58 -6.69 11.08
N PRO A 53 -13.37 -7.45 11.85
CA PRO A 53 -14.82 -7.26 11.86
C PRO A 53 -15.18 -5.92 12.52
N ILE A 54 -16.21 -5.27 12.00
CA ILE A 54 -16.94 -4.17 12.61
C ILE A 54 -18.36 -4.67 12.85
N PHE A 55 -18.90 -4.41 14.03
CA PHE A 55 -20.27 -4.74 14.38
C PHE A 55 -21.12 -3.48 14.42
N SER A 56 -22.41 -3.59 14.10
CA SER A 56 -23.34 -2.49 14.26
C SER A 56 -23.64 -2.21 15.74
N ARG A 57 -24.17 -1.02 16.02
CA ARG A 57 -24.67 -0.66 17.35
C ARG A 57 -25.67 -1.70 17.89
N ALA A 58 -26.61 -2.13 17.06
CA ALA A 58 -27.65 -3.08 17.45
C ALA A 58 -27.06 -4.45 17.79
N THR A 59 -26.09 -4.91 16.98
CA THR A 59 -25.41 -6.19 17.19
C THR A 59 -24.59 -6.21 18.48
N ILE A 60 -24.01 -5.07 18.86
CA ILE A 60 -23.23 -4.95 20.12
C ILE A 60 -24.16 -4.96 21.34
N MET A 61 -25.29 -4.23 21.27
CA MET A 61 -26.27 -4.16 22.36
C MET A 61 -26.96 -5.51 22.62
N ASP A 62 -27.19 -6.31 21.57
CA ASP A 62 -27.81 -7.64 21.69
C ASP A 62 -26.84 -8.71 22.23
N SER A 63 -25.57 -8.39 22.44
CA SER A 63 -24.58 -9.36 22.93
C SER A 63 -24.79 -9.72 24.40
N GLN A 64 -24.68 -11.01 24.75
CA GLN A 64 -24.89 -11.49 26.12
C GLN A 64 -23.98 -10.82 27.17
N ASN A 65 -22.78 -10.41 26.76
CA ASN A 65 -21.79 -9.79 27.64
C ASN A 65 -22.05 -8.29 27.86
N PHE A 66 -22.94 -7.66 27.10
CA PHE A 66 -23.26 -6.24 27.27
C PHE A 66 -23.95 -5.99 28.62
N ASN A 67 -24.78 -6.94 29.06
CA ASN A 67 -25.51 -6.87 30.34
C ASN A 67 -24.61 -6.90 31.60
N ILE A 68 -23.31 -7.15 31.45
CA ILE A 68 -22.33 -7.11 32.55
C ILE A 68 -21.99 -5.65 32.92
N TYR A 69 -22.22 -4.71 32.00
CA TYR A 69 -21.92 -3.29 32.21
C TYR A 69 -23.12 -2.56 32.84
N ASP A 70 -22.97 -2.20 34.11
CA ASP A 70 -24.06 -1.74 34.98
C ASP A 70 -24.49 -0.27 34.75
N SER A 71 -23.76 0.48 33.92
CA SER A 71 -23.95 1.95 33.79
C SER A 71 -23.40 2.51 32.47
N VAL A 72 -23.89 2.03 31.33
CA VAL A 72 -23.57 2.65 30.03
C VAL A 72 -24.76 3.51 29.61
N ASP A 73 -24.63 4.83 29.80
CA ASP A 73 -25.58 5.78 29.21
C ASP A 73 -25.55 5.67 27.68
N GLU A 74 -26.71 5.80 27.02
CA GLU A 74 -26.83 5.75 25.55
C GLU A 74 -25.83 6.71 24.87
N SER A 75 -25.67 7.92 25.40
CA SER A 75 -24.74 8.93 24.89
C SER A 75 -23.26 8.53 25.03
N THR A 76 -22.92 7.80 26.09
CA THR A 76 -21.57 7.29 26.33
C THR A 76 -21.28 6.12 25.39
N PHE A 77 -22.27 5.26 25.15
CA PHE A 77 -22.15 4.17 24.19
C PHE A 77 -21.93 4.67 22.77
N GLU A 78 -22.70 5.67 22.33
CA GLU A 78 -22.53 6.28 21.01
C GLU A 78 -21.11 6.88 20.86
N SER A 79 -20.65 7.65 21.84
CA SER A 79 -19.29 8.21 21.83
C SER A 79 -18.21 7.13 21.79
N PHE A 80 -18.41 6.03 22.52
CA PHE A 80 -17.50 4.88 22.51
C PHE A 80 -17.50 4.18 21.15
N PHE A 81 -18.67 3.98 20.55
CA PHE A 81 -18.82 3.33 19.25
C PHE A 81 -18.08 4.10 18.16
N GLU A 82 -18.30 5.42 18.06
CA GLU A 82 -17.61 6.29 17.12
C GLU A 82 -16.09 6.26 17.30
N TYR A 83 -15.65 6.33 18.56
CA TYR A 83 -14.23 6.26 18.91
C TYR A 83 -13.61 4.90 18.56
N ASN A 84 -14.32 3.81 18.83
CA ASN A 84 -13.87 2.45 18.54
C ASN A 84 -13.70 2.25 17.02
N LEU A 85 -14.67 2.67 16.22
CA LEU A 85 -14.62 2.58 14.76
C LEU A 85 -13.43 3.41 14.22
N THR A 86 -13.26 4.63 14.72
CA THR A 86 -12.14 5.50 14.35
C THR A 86 -10.79 4.87 14.72
N SER A 87 -10.67 4.29 15.91
CA SER A 87 -9.46 3.62 16.37
C SER A 87 -9.11 2.39 15.53
N LEU A 88 -10.09 1.54 15.23
CA LEU A 88 -9.91 0.38 14.36
C LEU A 88 -9.46 0.77 12.96
N LEU A 89 -10.11 1.78 12.37
CA LEU A 89 -9.73 2.30 11.06
C LEU A 89 -8.32 2.90 11.07
N PHE A 90 -7.98 3.68 12.11
CA PHE A 90 -6.66 4.27 12.25
C PHE A 90 -5.56 3.20 12.35
N CYS A 91 -5.78 2.15 13.14
CA CYS A 91 -4.88 1.01 13.23
C CYS A 91 -4.69 0.32 11.86
N ALA A 92 -5.79 0.07 11.15
CA ALA A 92 -5.75 -0.53 9.81
C ALA A 92 -4.98 0.35 8.80
N LEU A 93 -5.19 1.66 8.82
CA LEU A 93 -4.47 2.62 7.97
C LEU A 93 -2.96 2.63 8.24
N LYS A 94 -2.56 2.57 9.52
CA LYS A 94 -1.14 2.53 9.91
C LYS A 94 -0.45 1.23 9.48
N GLU A 95 -1.09 0.09 9.72
CA GLU A 95 -0.62 -1.23 9.30
C GLU A 95 -0.46 -1.31 7.78
N ASN A 96 -1.44 -0.80 7.04
CA ASN A 96 -1.43 -0.78 5.59
C ASN A 96 -0.32 0.13 5.06
N ALA A 97 -0.19 1.35 5.58
CA ALA A 97 0.86 2.28 5.17
C ALA A 97 2.28 1.71 5.41
N CYS A 98 2.51 1.01 6.52
CA CYS A 98 3.79 0.34 6.77
C CYS A 98 4.05 -0.82 5.79
N SER A 99 3.04 -1.65 5.56
CA SER A 99 3.10 -2.76 4.60
C SER A 99 3.34 -2.27 3.17
N GLU A 100 2.72 -1.16 2.79
CA GLU A 100 2.91 -0.56 1.47
C GLU A 100 4.34 -0.04 1.30
N GLN A 101 4.88 0.70 2.28
CA GLN A 101 6.23 1.24 2.19
C GLN A 101 7.30 0.15 2.13
N SER A 102 7.14 -0.92 2.93
CA SER A 102 8.06 -2.06 2.91
C SER A 102 8.00 -2.83 1.58
N SER A 103 6.80 -3.05 1.03
CA SER A 103 6.62 -3.65 -0.29
C SER A 103 7.23 -2.77 -1.40
N ARG A 104 7.03 -1.45 -1.32
CA ARG A 104 7.58 -0.49 -2.28
C ARG A 104 9.10 -0.50 -2.27
N MET A 105 9.71 -0.50 -1.09
CA MET A 105 11.17 -0.58 -0.94
C MET A 105 11.73 -1.86 -1.58
N SER A 106 11.12 -3.01 -1.30
CA SER A 106 11.56 -4.30 -1.83
C SER A 106 11.40 -4.40 -3.36
N ALA A 107 10.31 -3.84 -3.90
CA ALA A 107 10.07 -3.77 -5.34
C ALA A 107 11.10 -2.88 -6.05
N MET A 108 11.45 -1.73 -5.46
CA MET A 108 12.43 -0.79 -6.02
C MET A 108 13.87 -1.33 -5.95
N ASP A 109 14.23 -2.05 -4.88
CA ASP A 109 15.52 -2.75 -4.80
C ASP A 109 15.64 -3.82 -5.90
N SER A 110 14.58 -4.61 -6.10
CA SER A 110 14.52 -5.61 -7.17
C SER A 110 14.62 -4.96 -8.56
N ALA A 111 13.93 -3.84 -8.78
CA ALA A 111 14.02 -3.08 -10.02
C ALA A 111 15.45 -2.54 -10.27
N SER A 112 16.12 -2.03 -9.25
CA SER A 112 17.49 -1.49 -9.34
C SER A 112 18.51 -2.59 -9.69
N LYS A 113 18.35 -3.78 -9.10
CA LYS A 113 19.17 -4.96 -9.43
C LYS A 113 18.96 -5.41 -10.88
N ASN A 114 17.71 -5.48 -11.32
CA ASN A 114 17.37 -5.87 -12.70
C ASN A 114 17.90 -4.85 -13.72
N ALA A 115 17.80 -3.56 -13.43
CA ALA A 115 18.34 -2.50 -14.27
C ALA A 115 19.88 -2.58 -14.37
N SER A 116 20.56 -2.84 -13.25
CA SER A 116 22.02 -2.98 -13.22
C SER A 116 22.51 -4.14 -14.08
N GLU A 117 21.82 -5.27 -14.05
CA GLU A 117 22.13 -6.41 -14.91
C GLU A 117 21.91 -6.10 -16.39
N MET A 118 20.83 -5.39 -16.73
CA MET A 118 20.57 -4.95 -18.09
C MET A 118 21.64 -3.99 -18.60
N ILE A 119 22.09 -3.04 -17.78
CA ILE A 119 23.18 -2.11 -18.11
C ILE A 119 24.46 -2.88 -18.41
N ARG A 120 24.78 -3.92 -17.62
CA ARG A 120 25.95 -4.77 -17.83
C ARG A 120 25.90 -5.46 -19.20
N VAL A 121 24.76 -6.06 -19.55
CA VAL A 121 24.55 -6.72 -20.85
C VAL A 121 24.67 -5.73 -22.01
N LEU A 122 24.00 -4.59 -21.92
CA LEU A 122 24.03 -3.56 -22.95
C LEU A 122 25.43 -2.95 -23.12
N SER A 123 26.19 -2.81 -22.04
CA SER A 123 27.58 -2.31 -22.09
C SER A 123 28.51 -3.27 -22.83
N LEU A 124 28.34 -4.59 -22.65
CA LEU A 124 29.09 -5.59 -23.41
C LEU A 124 28.73 -5.56 -24.89
N GLN A 125 27.44 -5.44 -25.21
CA GLN A 125 26.96 -5.33 -26.59
C GLN A 125 27.50 -4.05 -27.25
N TYR A 126 27.44 -2.91 -26.56
CA TYR A 126 27.97 -1.64 -27.02
C TYR A 126 29.46 -1.74 -27.38
N ASN A 127 30.28 -2.33 -26.52
CA ASN A 127 31.71 -2.49 -26.79
C ASN A 127 32.00 -3.39 -27.99
N ARG A 128 31.25 -4.49 -28.14
CA ARG A 128 31.36 -5.37 -29.32
C ARG A 128 30.98 -4.65 -30.61
N THR A 129 29.84 -3.95 -30.61
CA THR A 129 29.41 -3.16 -31.77
C THR A 129 30.42 -2.07 -32.10
N ARG A 130 30.96 -1.37 -31.10
CA ARG A 130 32.00 -0.36 -31.29
C ARG A 130 33.25 -0.94 -31.96
N GLN A 131 33.72 -2.10 -31.50
CA GLN A 131 34.86 -2.78 -32.11
C GLN A 131 34.57 -3.20 -33.56
N ALA A 132 33.39 -3.77 -33.82
CA ALA A 132 32.98 -4.16 -35.18
C ALA A 132 32.90 -2.97 -36.15
N VAL A 133 32.42 -1.80 -35.68
CA VAL A 133 32.41 -0.56 -36.47
C VAL A 133 33.83 -0.10 -36.79
N ILE A 134 34.72 -0.04 -35.79
CA ILE A 134 36.14 0.33 -36.01
C ILE A 134 36.81 -0.61 -37.01
N THR A 135 36.64 -1.92 -36.87
CA THR A 135 37.26 -2.87 -37.80
C THR A 135 36.69 -2.74 -39.21
N ARG A 136 35.39 -2.48 -39.35
CA ARG A 136 34.77 -2.24 -40.65
C ARG A 136 35.31 -0.98 -41.32
N GLU A 137 35.38 0.13 -40.58
CA GLU A 137 35.94 1.39 -41.10
C GLU A 137 37.40 1.22 -41.53
N LEU A 138 38.20 0.49 -40.76
CA LEU A 138 39.59 0.19 -41.13
C LEU A 138 39.69 -0.68 -42.40
N ILE A 139 38.82 -1.68 -42.56
CA ILE A 139 38.76 -2.51 -43.77
C ILE A 139 38.39 -1.65 -44.99
N ASP A 140 37.40 -0.78 -44.86
CA ASP A 140 36.97 0.11 -45.94
C ASP A 140 38.12 1.04 -46.39
N ILE A 141 38.92 1.55 -45.45
CA ILE A 141 40.12 2.35 -45.74
C ILE A 141 41.18 1.54 -46.50
N VAL A 142 41.49 0.33 -46.05
CA VAL A 142 42.51 -0.54 -46.68
C VAL A 142 42.09 -0.93 -48.09
N VAL A 143 40.84 -1.34 -48.28
CA VAL A 143 40.29 -1.69 -49.59
C VAL A 143 40.35 -0.50 -50.54
N GLY A 144 39.92 0.68 -50.08
CA GLY A 144 39.99 1.92 -50.88
C GLY A 144 41.41 2.30 -51.27
N ALA A 145 42.38 2.15 -50.37
CA ALA A 145 43.79 2.44 -50.66
C ALA A 145 44.41 1.43 -51.64
N SER A 146 44.03 0.15 -51.59
CA SER A 146 44.53 -0.89 -52.49
C SER A 146 43.92 -0.89 -53.90
N ALA A 147 42.83 -0.14 -54.09
CA ALA A 147 42.14 0.01 -55.38
C ALA A 147 42.66 1.19 -56.22
N LEU A 148 43.61 1.97 -55.69
CA LEU A 148 44.37 3.05 -56.34
C LEU A 148 45.71 2.53 -56.86
#